data_AF-A0A3N5HSN0-F1
#
_entry.id   AF-A0A3N5HSN0-F1
#
_cell.length_a   1.000
_cell.length_b   1.000
_cell.length_c   1.000
_cell.angle_alpha   90.00
_cell.angle_beta   90.00
_cell.angle_gamma   90.00
#
_symmetry.space_group_name_H-M   'P 1'
#
loop_
_entity.id
_entity.type
_entity.pdbx_description
1 polymer ?
#
loop_
_entity_poly.entity_id
_entity_poly.type
_entity_poly.pdbx_seq_one_letter_code
_entity_poly.pdbx_strand_id
1 'polypeptide(L)'
;MSDLFGGRLLTMLVPPWNRIAPEFLPHLGQLGFRALSTFGSAAPAASVTVVNTQLDIMNWRGNRGCRDHGELIDALSGLIHQHDRDETPIGILSHHLVHDEAAWDFLRRLFRLTEGRWLSAADAIDAVEAGR
;
A
#
# COMPACT_ATOMS: atom_id res chain seq x y z
N MET A 1 11.93 19.59 4.16
CA MET A 1 11.50 18.44 3.32
C MET A 1 11.08 18.91 1.94
N SER A 2 10.30 19.99 1.82
CA SER A 2 9.92 20.56 0.51
C SER A 2 11.12 20.90 -0.38
N ASP A 3 12.21 21.44 0.19
CA ASP A 3 13.43 21.73 -0.60
C ASP A 3 14.17 20.48 -1.09
N LEU A 4 13.95 19.32 -0.47
CA LEU A 4 14.59 18.05 -0.84
C LEU A 4 13.76 17.27 -1.87
N PHE A 5 12.43 17.35 -1.79
CA PHE A 5 11.53 16.47 -2.55
C PHE A 5 10.61 17.23 -3.51
N GLY A 6 10.47 18.56 -3.37
CA GLY A 6 9.62 19.39 -4.21
C GLY A 6 8.20 18.85 -4.34
N GLY A 7 7.67 18.84 -5.56
CA GLY A 7 6.36 18.29 -5.88
C GLY A 7 6.23 16.76 -5.73
N ARG A 8 7.31 16.04 -5.41
CA ARG A 8 7.25 14.59 -5.10
C ARG A 8 6.97 14.31 -3.63
N LEU A 9 6.97 15.34 -2.77
CA LEU A 9 6.63 15.17 -1.36
C LEU A 9 5.13 14.95 -1.23
N LEU A 10 4.74 13.76 -0.78
CA LEU A 10 3.37 13.46 -0.39
C LEU A 10 3.22 13.64 1.12
N THR A 11 2.21 14.40 1.55
CA THR A 11 1.83 14.54 2.95
C THR A 11 1.01 13.32 3.40
N MET A 12 1.60 12.14 3.26
CA MET A 12 0.99 10.87 3.63
C MET A 12 1.67 10.30 4.88
N LEU A 13 0.87 9.86 5.85
CA LEU A 13 1.38 9.13 7.00
C LEU A 13 1.41 7.63 6.68
N VAL A 14 2.57 7.00 6.87
CA VAL A 14 2.73 5.55 6.95
C VAL A 14 3.25 5.24 8.35
N PRO A 15 2.38 4.83 9.30
CA PRO A 15 2.81 4.67 10.67
C PRO A 15 3.75 3.47 10.82
N PRO A 16 4.68 3.51 11.78
CA PRO A 16 5.51 2.34 12.11
C PRO A 16 4.64 1.11 12.33
N TRP A 17 5.08 -0.03 11.79
CA TRP A 17 4.37 -1.31 11.90
C TRP A 17 2.94 -1.31 11.35
N ASN A 18 2.57 -0.34 10.51
CA ASN A 18 1.22 -0.15 9.99
C ASN A 18 0.16 0.01 11.09
N ARG A 19 0.53 0.55 12.27
CA ARG A 19 -0.37 0.70 13.43
C ARG A 19 -0.47 2.14 13.88
N ILE A 20 -1.70 2.61 14.04
CA ILE A 20 -2.04 3.91 14.60
C ILE A 20 -3.21 3.73 15.57
N ALA A 21 -3.19 4.45 16.69
CA ALA A 21 -4.27 4.41 17.65
C ALA A 21 -5.51 5.13 17.08
N PRO A 22 -6.72 4.53 17.13
CA PRO A 22 -7.91 5.07 16.47
C PRO A 22 -8.26 6.52 16.84
N GLU A 23 -7.96 6.94 18.07
CA GLU A 23 -8.18 8.29 18.59
C GLU A 23 -7.43 9.39 17.81
N PHE A 24 -6.35 9.03 17.10
CA PHE A 24 -5.60 9.97 16.27
C PHE A 24 -6.20 10.14 14.85
N LEU A 25 -6.97 9.17 14.35
CA LEU A 25 -7.51 9.19 12.98
C LEU A 25 -8.33 10.46 12.66
N PRO A 26 -9.19 10.97 13.57
CA PRO A 26 -9.94 12.21 13.30
C PRO A 26 -9.09 13.47 13.23
N HIS A 27 -7.85 13.43 13.73
CA HIS A 27 -6.99 14.60 13.90
C HIS A 27 -5.91 14.72 12.80
N LEU A 28 -5.71 13.68 11.98
CA LEU A 28 -4.62 13.64 10.99
C LEU A 28 -4.66 14.81 10.00
N GLY A 29 -5.84 15.18 9.51
CA GLY A 29 -6.00 16.32 8.60
C GLY A 29 -5.56 17.65 9.22
N GLN A 30 -5.87 17.87 10.51
CA GLN A 30 -5.46 19.08 11.24
C GLN A 30 -3.95 19.15 11.49
N LEU A 31 -3.28 17.99 11.49
CA LEU A 31 -1.82 17.89 11.59
C LEU A 31 -1.11 18.06 10.24
N GLY A 32 -1.85 18.30 9.15
CA GLY A 32 -1.31 18.55 7.81
C GLY A 32 -1.09 17.30 6.96
N PHE A 33 -1.59 16.13 7.38
CA PHE A 33 -1.61 14.96 6.53
C PHE A 33 -2.79 15.01 5.56
N ARG A 34 -2.55 14.68 4.30
CA ARG A 34 -3.58 14.46 3.28
C ARG A 34 -4.07 13.02 3.27
N ALA A 35 -3.18 12.07 3.56
CA ALA A 35 -3.48 10.65 3.42
C ALA A 35 -2.86 9.78 4.52
N LEU A 36 -3.41 8.59 4.68
CA LEU A 36 -2.93 7.52 5.55
C LEU A 36 -2.81 6.23 4.74
N SER A 37 -1.70 5.51 4.91
CA SER A 37 -1.53 4.15 4.38
C SER A 37 -1.14 3.21 5.51
N THR A 38 -1.93 2.16 5.72
CA THR A 38 -1.62 1.04 6.61
C THR A 38 -1.73 -0.29 5.86
N PHE A 39 -1.79 -1.42 6.58
CA PHE A 39 -1.92 -2.75 6.02
C PHE A 39 -3.28 -3.37 6.36
N GLY A 40 -3.94 -3.92 5.34
CA GLY A 40 -5.27 -4.51 5.42
C GLY A 40 -6.40 -3.47 5.37
N SER A 41 -7.61 -3.90 5.69
CA SER A 41 -8.77 -3.01 5.77
C SER A 41 -8.74 -2.22 7.06
N ALA A 42 -8.44 -0.92 6.99
CA ALA A 42 -8.55 -0.02 8.13
C ALA A 42 -9.94 0.64 8.17
N ALA A 43 -10.35 1.08 9.35
CA ALA A 43 -11.51 1.95 9.48
C ALA A 43 -11.28 3.25 8.70
N PRO A 44 -12.29 3.79 8.00
CA PRO A 44 -12.17 5.06 7.31
C PRO A 44 -11.66 6.15 8.26
N ALA A 45 -10.59 6.85 7.88
CA ALA A 45 -10.14 8.03 8.60
C ALA A 45 -10.94 9.22 8.07
N ALA A 46 -11.94 9.67 8.83
CA ALA A 46 -12.85 10.74 8.36
C ALA A 46 -12.14 12.06 7.98
N SER A 47 -10.89 12.28 8.40
CA SER A 47 -10.14 13.51 8.16
C SER A 47 -9.12 13.45 7.01
N VAL A 48 -8.83 12.27 6.45
CA VAL A 48 -7.79 12.06 5.42
C VAL A 48 -8.12 10.90 4.48
N THR A 49 -7.58 10.92 3.27
CA THR A 49 -7.74 9.82 2.30
C THR A 49 -6.99 8.57 2.77
N VAL A 50 -7.63 7.40 2.72
CA VAL A 50 -7.01 6.12 3.10
C VAL A 50 -6.65 5.33 1.85
N VAL A 51 -5.35 5.03 1.68
CA VAL A 51 -4.83 4.22 0.58
C VAL A 51 -3.94 3.15 1.16
N ASN A 52 -4.51 1.97 1.43
CA ASN A 52 -3.80 0.89 2.12
C ASN A 52 -3.11 -0.08 1.18
N THR A 53 -2.23 -0.88 1.77
CA THR A 53 -1.69 -2.10 1.17
C THR A 53 -2.45 -3.32 1.67
N GLN A 54 -2.55 -4.36 0.84
CA GLN A 54 -3.34 -5.56 1.14
C GLN A 54 -2.51 -6.84 0.95
N LEU A 55 -1.47 -6.80 0.11
CA LEU A 55 -0.56 -7.93 -0.11
C LEU A 55 0.84 -7.62 0.44
N ASP A 56 1.21 -8.26 1.55
CA ASP A 56 2.59 -8.26 2.05
C ASP A 56 3.35 -9.45 1.47
N ILE A 57 4.46 -9.16 0.77
CA ILE A 57 5.29 -10.19 0.13
C ILE A 57 6.28 -10.83 1.09
N MET A 58 6.46 -10.28 2.30
CA MET A 58 7.49 -10.71 3.23
C MET A 58 6.95 -11.72 4.25
N ASN A 59 7.73 -12.77 4.49
CA ASN A 59 7.48 -13.75 5.53
C ASN A 59 8.13 -13.31 6.86
N TRP A 60 7.51 -12.35 7.53
CA TRP A 60 8.03 -11.80 8.79
C TRP A 60 8.12 -12.81 9.94
N ARG A 61 7.27 -13.85 9.93
CA ARG A 61 7.22 -14.88 10.97
C ARG A 61 8.21 -16.03 10.73
N GLY A 62 8.71 -16.17 9.50
CA GLY A 62 9.65 -17.21 9.10
C GLY A 62 11.06 -16.68 8.89
N ASN A 63 11.63 -16.98 7.72
CA ASN A 63 13.00 -16.63 7.34
C ASN A 63 13.25 -15.14 7.05
N ARG A 64 12.23 -14.28 7.20
CA ARG A 64 12.25 -12.86 6.80
C ARG A 64 12.53 -12.62 5.31
N GLY A 65 12.38 -13.65 4.48
CA GLY A 65 12.47 -13.60 3.01
C GLY A 65 11.09 -13.52 2.37
N CYS A 66 11.04 -13.79 1.06
CA CYS A 66 9.77 -13.82 0.33
C CYS A 66 8.84 -14.91 0.87
N ARG A 67 7.53 -14.61 0.91
CA ARG A 67 6.49 -15.64 1.01
C ARG A 67 6.51 -16.53 -0.23
N ASP A 68 5.92 -17.71 -0.10
CA ASP A 68 5.76 -18.61 -1.25
C ASP A 68 5.03 -17.89 -2.40
N HIS A 69 5.53 -18.05 -3.63
CA HIS A 69 4.97 -17.35 -4.79
C HIS A 69 3.54 -17.80 -5.09
N GLY A 70 3.22 -19.09 -4.88
CA GLY A 70 1.87 -19.62 -5.03
C GLY A 70 0.90 -18.97 -4.04
N GLU A 71 1.28 -18.90 -2.75
CA GLU A 71 0.47 -18.21 -1.74
C GLU A 71 0.24 -16.73 -2.07
N LEU A 72 1.24 -16.04 -2.64
CA LEU A 72 1.11 -14.64 -3.04
C LEU A 72 0.17 -14.47 -4.25
N ILE A 73 0.25 -15.38 -5.22
CA ILE A 73 -0.62 -15.37 -6.39
C ILE A 73 -2.07 -15.67 -5.99
N ASP A 74 -2.29 -16.64 -5.11
CA ASP A 74 -3.62 -16.98 -4.61
C ASP A 74 -4.23 -15.82 -3.83
N ALA A 75 -3.45 -15.19 -2.95
CA ALA A 75 -3.88 -14.01 -2.20
C ALA A 75 -4.20 -12.82 -3.12
N LEU A 76 -3.35 -12.54 -4.11
CA LEU A 76 -3.58 -11.48 -5.08
C LEU A 76 -4.84 -11.75 -5.92
N SER A 77 -5.02 -12.99 -6.38
CA SER A 77 -6.20 -13.39 -7.15
C SER A 77 -7.48 -13.23 -6.33
N GLY A 78 -7.44 -13.58 -5.05
CA GLY A 78 -8.54 -13.34 -4.12
C GLY A 78 -8.86 -11.86 -3.96
N LEU A 79 -7.84 -10.99 -3.83
CA LEU A 79 -8.03 -9.54 -3.79
C LEU A 79 -8.65 -9.01 -5.09
N ILE A 80 -8.12 -9.41 -6.25
CA ILE A 80 -8.68 -9.01 -7.55
C ILE A 80 -10.16 -9.40 -7.65
N HIS A 81 -10.53 -10.61 -7.23
CA HIS A 81 -11.91 -11.06 -7.28
C HIS A 81 -12.84 -10.30 -6.33
N GLN A 82 -12.34 -9.91 -5.15
CA GLN A 82 -13.09 -9.06 -4.21
C GLN A 82 -13.30 -7.64 -4.74
N HIS A 83 -12.30 -7.13 -5.48
CA HIS A 83 -12.29 -5.78 -6.04
C HIS A 83 -12.89 -5.68 -7.46
N ASP A 84 -13.31 -6.79 -8.09
CA ASP A 84 -13.89 -6.78 -9.45
C ASP A 84 -15.22 -5.99 -9.55
N ARG A 85 -15.72 -5.48 -8.42
CA ARG A 85 -16.92 -4.62 -8.33
C ARG A 85 -16.60 -3.14 -8.13
N ASP A 86 -15.43 -2.79 -7.60
CA ASP A 86 -15.02 -1.44 -7.21
C ASP A 86 -13.59 -1.19 -7.74
N GLU A 87 -13.36 -0.17 -8.58
CA GLU A 87 -12.08 0.13 -9.27
C GLU A 87 -10.91 0.51 -8.33
N THR A 88 -11.03 0.19 -7.04
CA THR A 88 -10.07 0.50 -5.99
C THR A 88 -8.74 -0.24 -6.19
N PRO A 89 -7.60 0.45 -6.12
CA PRO A 89 -6.29 -0.15 -6.31
C PRO A 89 -5.91 -1.13 -5.19
N ILE A 90 -5.17 -2.19 -5.57
CA ILE A 90 -4.55 -3.13 -4.63
C ILE A 90 -3.12 -2.65 -4.34
N GLY A 91 -2.84 -2.30 -3.09
CA GLY A 91 -1.51 -1.93 -2.63
C GLY A 91 -0.66 -3.15 -2.25
N ILE A 92 0.61 -3.10 -2.67
CA ILE A 92 1.63 -4.12 -2.37
C ILE A 92 2.59 -3.59 -1.31
N LEU A 93 2.74 -4.32 -0.20
CA LEU A 93 3.68 -4.03 0.86
C LEU A 93 4.99 -4.80 0.66
N SER A 94 6.12 -4.09 0.73
CA SER A 94 7.46 -4.65 0.54
C SER A 94 8.48 -3.99 1.48
N HIS A 95 9.65 -4.62 1.66
CA HIS A 95 10.71 -4.09 2.50
C HIS A 95 12.10 -4.43 1.94
N HIS A 96 12.63 -3.55 1.09
CA HIS A 96 13.87 -3.80 0.32
C HIS A 96 15.09 -4.21 1.15
N LEU A 97 15.20 -3.74 2.40
CA LEU A 97 16.33 -4.07 3.28
C LEU A 97 16.42 -5.56 3.62
N VAL A 98 15.28 -6.27 3.57
CA VAL A 98 15.21 -7.72 3.87
C VAL A 98 14.72 -8.54 2.68
N HIS A 99 14.74 -7.99 1.47
CA HIS A 99 14.44 -8.75 0.26
C HIS A 99 15.53 -9.80 0.00
N ASP A 100 15.11 -11.05 -0.17
CA ASP A 100 15.91 -12.10 -0.79
C ASP A 100 15.70 -12.12 -2.32
N GLU A 101 16.41 -13.01 -3.01
CA GLU A 101 16.28 -13.16 -4.46
C GLU A 101 14.84 -13.48 -4.89
N ALA A 102 14.13 -14.30 -4.10
CA ALA A 102 12.75 -14.66 -4.36
C ALA A 102 11.79 -13.45 -4.30
N ALA A 103 12.02 -12.49 -3.39
CA ALA A 103 11.20 -11.29 -3.27
C ALA A 103 11.42 -10.35 -4.47
N TRP A 104 12.67 -10.18 -4.88
CA TRP A 104 13.01 -9.43 -6.08
C TRP A 104 12.41 -10.07 -7.33
N ASP A 105 12.51 -11.39 -7.47
CA ASP A 105 11.95 -12.12 -8.60
C ASP A 105 10.43 -12.07 -8.66
N PHE A 106 9.75 -12.13 -7.50
CA PHE A 106 8.31 -11.96 -7.42
C PHE A 106 7.90 -10.59 -7.98
N LEU A 107 8.52 -9.51 -7.50
CA LEU A 107 8.19 -8.15 -7.94
C LEU A 107 8.48 -7.93 -9.44
N ARG A 108 9.62 -8.42 -9.95
CA ARG A 108 9.93 -8.34 -11.40
C ARG A 108 8.87 -9.03 -12.24
N ARG A 109 8.45 -10.23 -11.84
CA ARG A 109 7.41 -11.00 -12.53
C ARG A 109 6.07 -10.29 -12.46
N LEU A 110 5.71 -9.79 -11.28
CA LEU A 110 4.47 -9.05 -11.05
C LEU A 110 4.40 -7.81 -11.96
N PHE A 111 5.43 -6.96 -11.96
CA PHE A 111 5.49 -5.76 -12.80
C PHE A 111 5.35 -6.06 -14.30
N ARG A 112 6.02 -7.11 -14.77
CA ARG A 112 5.95 -7.55 -16.18
C ARG A 112 4.58 -8.13 -16.56
N LEU A 113 3.88 -8.77 -15.64
CA LEU A 113 2.55 -9.34 -15.93
C LEU A 113 1.45 -8.27 -15.92
N THR A 114 1.65 -7.16 -15.21
CA THR A 114 0.64 -6.12 -15.02
C THR A 114 0.99 -4.80 -15.73
N GLU A 115 1.83 -4.86 -16.76
CA GLU A 115 2.34 -3.70 -17.52
C GLU A 115 1.29 -2.58 -17.71
N GLY A 116 1.61 -1.39 -17.21
CA GLY A 116 0.77 -0.18 -17.34
C GLY A 116 -0.36 -0.02 -16.33
N ARG A 117 -0.58 -0.98 -15.41
CA ARG A 117 -1.65 -0.91 -14.39
C ARG A 117 -1.18 -0.48 -13.01
N TRP A 118 -0.09 0.29 -12.95
CA TRP A 118 0.50 0.77 -11.70
C TRP A 118 0.21 2.23 -11.48
N LEU A 119 -0.26 2.56 -10.29
CA LEU A 119 -0.44 3.92 -9.82
C LEU A 119 0.70 4.28 -8.89
N SER A 120 1.14 5.54 -8.95
CA SER A 120 1.90 6.08 -7.82
C SER A 120 0.97 6.23 -6.61
N ALA A 121 1.54 6.40 -5.41
CA ALA A 121 0.73 6.71 -4.23
C ALA A 121 -0.06 8.02 -4.42
N ALA A 122 0.48 8.98 -5.18
CA ALA A 122 -0.22 10.23 -5.50
C ALA A 122 -1.48 9.95 -6.34
N ASP A 123 -1.32 9.20 -7.43
CA ASP A 123 -2.43 8.89 -8.36
C ASP A 123 -3.50 8.04 -7.66
N ALA A 124 -3.09 7.15 -6.76
CA ALA A 124 -4.02 6.35 -5.96
C ALA A 124 -4.84 7.21 -4.98
N ILE A 125 -4.21 8.21 -4.33
CA ILE A 125 -4.94 9.18 -3.49
C ILE A 125 -5.94 9.96 -4.35
N ASP A 126 -5.51 10.47 -5.50
CA ASP A 126 -6.36 11.25 -6.41
C ASP A 126 -7.52 10.41 -6.98
N ALA A 127 -7.31 9.11 -7.23
CA ALA A 127 -8.37 8.19 -7.66
C ALA A 127 -9.44 8.01 -6.57
N VAL A 128 -9.02 7.70 -5.34
CA VAL A 128 -9.94 7.50 -4.21
C VAL A 128 -10.72 8.78 -3.88
N GLU A 129 -10.07 9.95 -3.91
CA GLU A 129 -10.74 11.24 -3.71
C GLU A 129 -11.77 11.56 -4.81
N ALA A 130 -11.55 11.04 -6.02
CA ALA A 130 -12.48 11.17 -7.14
C ALA A 130 -13.60 10.10 -7.15
N GLY A 131 -13.62 9.19 -6.17
CA GLY A 131 -14.59 8.10 -6.08
C GLY A 131 -14.40 7.02 -7.15
N ARG A 132 -13.17 6.84 -7.63
CA ARG A 132 -12.76 5.76 -8.54
C ARG A 132 -11.94 4.72 -7.79
#